data_AF-A0A644YZ80-F1
#
_entry.id   AF-A0A644YZ80-F1
#
_cell.length_a   1.000
_cell.length_b   1.000
_cell.length_c   1.000
_cell.angle_alpha   90.00
_cell.angle_beta   90.00
_cell.angle_gamma   90.00
#
_symmetry.space_group_name_H-M   'P 1'
#
loop_
_entity.id
_entity.type
_entity.pdbx_description
1 polymer ?
#
loop_
_entity_poly.entity_id
_entity_poly.type
_entity_poly.pdbx_seq_one_letter_code
_entity_poly.pdbx_strand_id
1 'polypeptide(L)'
;MIRKSGICEGGLARSVDPDAFRLTLITEHPEIAFAAVTISGTTAYIQIAERTPPPAKRDISLPINLVASRSGIIRKTIVIRGTAAVKAGQYVKEGELLVSGITALKNSAFRIVRAEGKIYGETCHAPEFTVPTQADVKVFTGREMTVSSLDILGSQIPLYLNGTCSFEDYDVMRFRDEAFLFDIIELPFGIMNRVFLEYEIKREWISPQRAQDIAYDLLAAYIKNKLTGAEIISKETEITCSDTDGSVTLRASINCIEDIAVEKEFTIGQ
;
A
#
# COMPACT_ATOMS: atom_id res chain seq x y z
N MET A 1 -19.49 6.30 -10.87
CA MET A 1 -18.64 5.21 -11.41
C MET A 1 -19.36 3.87 -11.44
N ILE A 2 -20.06 3.44 -10.37
CA ILE A 2 -20.79 2.15 -10.33
C ILE A 2 -22.17 2.19 -11.05
N ARG A 3 -22.75 3.39 -11.23
CA ARG A 3 -24.10 3.58 -11.82
C ARG A 3 -24.22 3.30 -13.32
N LYS A 4 -23.15 3.50 -14.11
CA LYS A 4 -23.17 3.24 -15.57
C LYS A 4 -23.18 1.76 -15.93
N SER A 5 -22.80 0.90 -14.99
CA SER A 5 -22.67 -0.55 -15.17
C SER A 5 -23.88 -1.34 -14.66
N GLY A 6 -24.97 -0.67 -14.27
CA GLY A 6 -26.25 -1.30 -13.93
C GLY A 6 -26.42 -1.68 -12.46
N ILE A 7 -25.46 -1.33 -11.59
CA ILE A 7 -25.58 -1.48 -10.14
C ILE A 7 -25.77 -0.09 -9.52
N CYS A 8 -26.98 0.16 -9.04
CA CYS A 8 -27.34 1.41 -8.37
C CYS A 8 -27.66 1.11 -6.90
N GLU A 9 -27.25 1.98 -5.99
CA GLU A 9 -27.76 1.96 -4.61
C GLU A 9 -29.30 2.10 -4.66
N GLY A 10 -30.03 1.14 -4.11
CA GLY A 10 -31.50 1.06 -4.18
C GLY A 10 -32.09 0.37 -5.42
N GLY A 11 -31.25 -0.15 -6.33
CA GLY A 11 -31.70 -0.90 -7.51
C GLY A 11 -32.29 -2.28 -7.19
N LEU A 12 -33.17 -2.78 -8.05
CA LEU A 12 -33.76 -4.12 -7.92
C LEU A 12 -32.67 -5.19 -8.08
N ALA A 13 -32.49 -6.06 -7.08
CA ALA A 13 -31.50 -7.13 -7.11
C ALA A 13 -31.62 -8.06 -8.35
N ARG A 14 -32.82 -8.19 -8.92
CA ARG A 14 -33.11 -9.00 -10.11
C ARG A 14 -32.72 -8.35 -11.44
N SER A 15 -32.52 -7.04 -11.48
CA SER A 15 -32.19 -6.30 -12.72
C SER A 15 -30.68 -6.12 -12.90
N VAL A 16 -29.88 -6.59 -11.96
CA VAL A 16 -28.43 -6.55 -12.03
C VAL A 16 -27.94 -7.80 -12.75
N ASP A 17 -27.20 -7.60 -13.85
CA ASP A 17 -26.42 -8.64 -14.50
C ASP A 17 -24.95 -8.53 -14.02
N PRO A 18 -24.49 -9.44 -13.14
CA PRO A 18 -23.14 -9.40 -12.58
C PRO A 18 -22.04 -9.51 -13.65
N ASP A 19 -22.29 -10.26 -14.72
CA ASP A 19 -21.31 -10.49 -15.79
C ASP A 19 -21.18 -9.27 -16.69
N ALA A 20 -22.31 -8.63 -17.03
CA ALA A 20 -22.30 -7.37 -17.77
C ALA A 20 -21.62 -6.24 -16.99
N PHE A 21 -21.87 -6.15 -15.69
CA PHE A 21 -21.21 -5.17 -14.82
C PHE A 21 -19.70 -5.41 -14.76
N ARG A 22 -19.27 -6.66 -14.58
CA ARG A 22 -17.85 -7.04 -14.56
C ARG A 22 -17.15 -6.62 -15.85
N LEU A 23 -17.74 -6.92 -17.00
CA LEU A 23 -17.16 -6.60 -18.30
C LEU A 23 -17.03 -5.09 -18.49
N THR A 24 -18.07 -4.33 -18.10
CA THR A 24 -18.07 -2.87 -18.17
C THR A 24 -16.96 -2.27 -17.30
N LEU A 25 -16.82 -2.76 -16.05
CA LEU A 25 -15.78 -2.30 -15.13
C LEU A 25 -14.38 -2.52 -15.70
N ILE A 26 -14.09 -3.72 -16.21
CA ILE A 26 -12.77 -4.05 -16.77
C ILE A 26 -12.49 -3.23 -18.05
N THR A 27 -13.53 -2.87 -18.80
CA THR A 27 -13.38 -2.13 -20.07
C THR A 27 -13.17 -0.63 -19.84
N GLU A 28 -13.91 -0.02 -18.91
CA GLU A 28 -13.77 1.40 -18.58
C GLU A 28 -12.51 1.69 -17.75
N HIS A 29 -12.05 0.70 -16.98
CA HIS A 29 -10.90 0.80 -16.08
C HIS A 29 -9.84 -0.26 -16.40
N PRO A 30 -8.94 0.00 -17.38
CA PRO A 30 -7.89 -0.95 -17.77
C PRO A 30 -6.90 -1.29 -16.65
N GLU A 31 -6.89 -0.52 -15.56
CA GLU A 31 -6.19 -0.76 -14.30
C GLU A 31 -6.81 -1.87 -13.44
N ILE A 32 -8.01 -2.37 -13.76
CA ILE A 32 -8.64 -3.50 -13.05
C ILE A 32 -8.29 -4.80 -13.77
N ALA A 33 -7.62 -5.74 -13.09
CA ALA A 33 -7.34 -7.07 -13.63
C ALA A 33 -8.51 -8.03 -13.46
N PHE A 34 -9.26 -7.86 -12.39
CA PHE A 34 -10.37 -8.73 -12.05
C PHE A 34 -11.42 -7.95 -11.27
N ALA A 35 -12.68 -8.14 -11.63
CA ALA A 35 -13.82 -7.69 -10.86
C ALA A 35 -14.78 -8.87 -10.69
N ALA A 36 -15.30 -9.06 -9.49
CA ALA A 36 -16.39 -9.98 -9.20
C ALA A 36 -17.50 -9.25 -8.45
N VAL A 37 -18.74 -9.57 -8.79
CA VAL A 37 -19.92 -9.07 -8.10
C VAL A 37 -20.73 -10.25 -7.59
N THR A 38 -21.03 -10.25 -6.30
CA THR A 38 -21.91 -11.23 -5.66
C THR A 38 -23.05 -10.50 -4.99
N ILE A 39 -24.29 -10.85 -5.34
CA ILE A 39 -25.48 -10.26 -4.72
C ILE A 39 -25.97 -11.20 -3.63
N SER A 40 -26.11 -10.70 -2.40
CA SER A 40 -26.72 -11.41 -1.28
C SER A 40 -27.85 -10.58 -0.70
N GLY A 41 -29.10 -10.99 -0.95
CA GLY A 41 -30.29 -10.24 -0.56
C GLY A 41 -30.36 -8.88 -1.25
N THR A 42 -30.32 -7.79 -0.47
CA THR A 42 -30.32 -6.40 -0.93
C THR A 42 -28.91 -5.79 -1.03
N THR A 43 -27.87 -6.56 -0.73
CA THR A 43 -26.49 -6.08 -0.67
C THR A 43 -25.66 -6.68 -1.80
N ALA A 44 -24.97 -5.83 -2.57
CA ALA A 44 -24.00 -6.26 -3.57
C ALA A 44 -22.57 -6.16 -3.01
N TYR A 45 -21.85 -7.27 -3.05
CA TYR A 45 -20.43 -7.35 -2.71
C TYR A 45 -19.62 -7.27 -3.99
N ILE A 46 -18.73 -6.28 -4.08
CA ILE A 46 -17.86 -6.08 -5.24
C ILE A 46 -16.43 -6.31 -4.79
N GLN A 47 -15.76 -7.28 -5.41
CA GLN A 47 -14.34 -7.56 -5.23
C GLN A 47 -13.59 -7.08 -6.45
N ILE A 48 -12.61 -6.20 -6.25
CA ILE A 48 -11.78 -5.65 -7.32
C ILE A 48 -10.33 -6.02 -7.00
N ALA A 49 -9.65 -6.61 -7.98
CA ALA A 49 -8.21 -6.76 -7.95
C ALA A 49 -7.60 -5.88 -9.05
N GLU A 50 -6.71 -4.99 -8.63
CA GLU A 50 -5.98 -4.12 -9.52
C GLU A 50 -4.98 -4.91 -10.35
N ARG A 51 -4.73 -4.41 -11.55
CA ARG A 51 -3.75 -4.92 -12.48
C ARG A 51 -2.39 -4.42 -12.05
N THR A 52 -1.54 -5.36 -11.65
CA THR A 52 -0.11 -5.06 -11.51
C THR A 52 0.41 -4.67 -12.90
N PRO A 53 0.87 -3.42 -13.12
CA PRO A 53 1.40 -3.02 -14.41
C PRO A 53 2.57 -3.95 -14.77
N PRO A 54 2.69 -4.37 -16.03
CA PRO A 54 3.88 -5.09 -16.46
C PRO A 54 5.10 -4.22 -16.11
N PRO A 55 6.22 -4.83 -15.64
CA PRO A 55 7.41 -4.06 -15.33
C PRO A 55 7.74 -3.20 -16.55
N ALA A 56 7.93 -1.88 -16.34
CA ALA A 56 8.22 -0.94 -17.40
C ALA A 56 9.28 -1.53 -18.34
N LYS A 57 9.09 -1.39 -19.65
CA LYS A 57 10.10 -1.82 -20.64
C LYS A 57 11.41 -1.14 -20.26
N ARG A 58 12.29 -1.92 -19.64
CA ARG A 58 13.55 -1.49 -19.09
C ARG A 58 14.40 -0.95 -20.24
N ASP A 59 14.71 0.34 -20.22
CA ASP A 59 15.58 0.92 -21.24
C ASP A 59 16.94 0.18 -21.19
N ILE A 60 17.25 -0.53 -22.27
CA ILE A 60 18.42 -1.40 -22.36
C ILE A 60 19.69 -0.55 -22.53
N SER A 61 19.53 0.74 -22.90
CA SER A 61 20.62 1.65 -23.22
C SER A 61 21.30 2.27 -21.99
N LEU A 62 20.65 2.26 -20.82
CA LEU A 62 21.17 2.92 -19.63
C LEU A 62 22.30 2.11 -18.96
N PRO A 63 23.48 2.71 -18.72
CA PRO A 63 24.53 2.11 -17.91
C PRO A 63 24.11 2.00 -16.44
N ILE A 64 24.07 0.77 -15.93
CA ILE A 64 23.65 0.46 -14.55
C ILE A 64 24.69 -0.42 -13.89
N ASN A 65 25.01 -0.08 -12.64
CA ASN A 65 25.73 -0.93 -11.71
C ASN A 65 24.73 -1.60 -10.76
N LEU A 66 25.12 -2.73 -10.18
CA LEU A 66 24.44 -3.27 -9.01
C LEU A 66 25.25 -2.91 -7.77
N VAL A 67 24.60 -2.26 -6.82
CA VAL A 67 25.17 -1.92 -5.51
C VAL A 67 24.42 -2.64 -4.40
N ALA A 68 25.04 -2.73 -3.22
CA ALA A 68 24.44 -3.36 -2.06
C ALA A 68 23.34 -2.48 -1.47
N SER A 69 22.14 -3.02 -1.29
CA SER A 69 21.04 -2.35 -0.58
C SER A 69 21.24 -2.34 0.93
N ARG A 70 22.02 -3.29 1.46
CA ARG A 70 22.33 -3.46 2.89
C ARG A 70 23.74 -4.02 3.06
N SER A 71 24.31 -3.77 4.24
CA SER A 71 25.57 -4.39 4.64
C SER A 71 25.37 -5.86 5.01
N GLY A 72 26.32 -6.72 4.66
CA GLY A 72 26.20 -8.16 4.93
C GLY A 72 27.35 -8.99 4.38
N ILE A 73 27.29 -10.30 4.59
CA ILE A 73 28.27 -11.27 4.07
C ILE A 73 27.70 -11.95 2.84
N ILE A 74 28.41 -11.92 1.72
CA ILE A 74 27.93 -12.54 0.48
C ILE A 74 27.93 -14.05 0.60
N ARG A 75 26.77 -14.67 0.37
CA ARG A 75 26.61 -16.12 0.33
C ARG A 75 26.63 -16.67 -1.08
N LYS A 76 25.97 -16.01 -2.03
CA LYS A 76 25.88 -16.48 -3.42
C LYS A 76 25.79 -15.33 -4.42
N THR A 77 26.53 -15.43 -5.52
CA THR A 77 26.50 -14.47 -6.61
C THR A 77 26.00 -15.14 -7.89
N ILE A 78 25.00 -14.55 -8.54
CA ILE A 78 24.49 -14.98 -9.84
C ILE A 78 24.51 -13.75 -10.74
N VAL A 79 25.49 -13.66 -11.64
CA VAL A 79 25.64 -12.52 -12.57
C VAL A 79 25.30 -12.97 -13.98
N ILE A 80 24.33 -12.29 -14.59
CA ILE A 80 23.87 -12.52 -15.96
C ILE A 80 24.61 -11.57 -16.92
N ARG A 81 24.74 -10.29 -16.52
CA ARG A 81 25.45 -9.24 -17.29
C ARG A 81 26.27 -8.35 -16.36
N GLY A 82 27.43 -7.92 -16.86
CA GLY A 82 28.40 -7.12 -16.11
C GLY A 82 29.51 -7.97 -15.49
N THR A 83 30.33 -7.35 -14.67
CA THR A 83 31.48 -7.97 -14.01
C THR A 83 31.26 -7.98 -12.50
N ALA A 84 31.26 -9.16 -11.87
CA ALA A 84 31.19 -9.25 -10.41
C ALA A 84 32.43 -8.59 -9.79
N ALA A 85 32.23 -7.62 -8.90
CA ALA A 85 33.28 -6.97 -8.12
C ALA A 85 33.57 -7.69 -6.79
N VAL A 86 32.72 -8.65 -6.42
CA VAL A 86 32.68 -9.27 -5.10
C VAL A 86 32.64 -10.80 -5.18
N LYS A 87 33.01 -11.48 -4.08
CA LYS A 87 33.05 -12.95 -3.99
C LYS A 87 32.27 -13.47 -2.78
N ALA A 88 31.87 -14.74 -2.83
CA ALA A 88 31.27 -15.42 -1.68
C ALA A 88 32.23 -15.41 -0.47
N GLY A 89 31.70 -15.15 0.72
CA GLY A 89 32.44 -14.96 1.96
C GLY A 89 32.96 -13.53 2.20
N GLN A 90 32.83 -12.62 1.21
CA GLN A 90 33.22 -11.22 1.38
C GLN A 90 32.15 -10.45 2.16
N TYR A 91 32.59 -9.61 3.10
CA TYR A 91 31.74 -8.60 3.73
C TYR A 91 31.62 -7.37 2.83
N VAL A 92 30.41 -6.88 2.63
CA VAL A 92 30.12 -5.67 1.86
C VAL A 92 29.33 -4.68 2.70
N LYS A 93 29.55 -3.39 2.47
CA LYS A 93 28.77 -2.30 3.06
C LYS A 93 27.60 -1.91 2.17
N GLU A 94 26.57 -1.34 2.78
CA GLU A 94 25.50 -0.68 2.03
C GLU A 94 26.07 0.37 1.06
N GLY A 95 25.57 0.35 -0.18
CA GLY A 95 26.04 1.19 -1.29
C GLY A 95 27.31 0.71 -1.98
N GLU A 96 27.96 -0.35 -1.51
CA GLU A 96 29.17 -0.91 -2.13
C GLU A 96 28.86 -1.55 -3.50
N LEU A 97 29.81 -1.46 -4.44
CA LEU A 97 29.67 -2.01 -5.78
C LEU A 97 29.71 -3.55 -5.75
N LEU A 98 28.63 -4.19 -6.18
CA LEU A 98 28.53 -5.64 -6.28
C LEU A 98 28.82 -6.13 -7.70
N VAL A 99 28.21 -5.49 -8.70
CA VAL A 99 28.42 -5.81 -10.12
C VAL A 99 28.63 -4.53 -10.91
N SER A 100 29.77 -4.46 -11.60
CA SER A 100 30.11 -3.36 -12.50
C SER A 100 29.44 -3.55 -13.85
N GLY A 101 28.78 -2.49 -14.33
CA GLY A 101 28.31 -2.35 -15.71
C GLY A 101 29.44 -2.06 -16.70
N ILE A 102 30.68 -1.89 -16.24
CA ILE A 102 31.86 -1.78 -17.09
C ILE A 102 32.57 -3.14 -17.13
N THR A 103 32.57 -3.78 -18.30
CA THR A 103 33.25 -5.05 -18.53
C THR A 103 34.47 -4.85 -19.41
N ALA A 104 35.63 -5.28 -18.93
CA ALA A 104 36.87 -5.29 -19.71
C ALA A 104 36.85 -6.42 -20.75
N LEU A 105 37.22 -6.11 -21.99
CA LEU A 105 37.44 -7.08 -23.06
C LEU A 105 38.92 -7.47 -23.11
N LYS A 106 39.20 -8.62 -23.74
CA LYS A 106 40.56 -9.18 -23.89
C LYS A 106 41.53 -8.26 -24.66
N ASN A 107 41.02 -7.29 -25.42
CA ASN A 107 41.78 -6.36 -26.26
C ASN A 107 41.95 -4.97 -25.63
N SER A 108 41.87 -4.86 -24.29
CA SER A 108 41.95 -3.58 -23.57
C SER A 108 40.82 -2.58 -23.87
N ALA A 109 39.77 -3.00 -24.58
CA ALA A 109 38.55 -2.23 -24.74
C ALA A 109 37.61 -2.47 -23.54
N PHE A 110 36.73 -1.50 -23.26
CA PHE A 110 35.67 -1.65 -22.26
C PHE A 110 34.32 -1.66 -22.96
N ARG A 111 33.41 -2.51 -22.47
CA ARG A 111 32.00 -2.50 -22.87
C ARG A 111 31.17 -2.04 -21.69
N ILE A 112 30.33 -1.06 -21.96
CA ILE A 112 29.34 -0.56 -21.02
C ILE A 112 28.06 -1.36 -21.23
N VAL A 113 27.54 -1.90 -20.14
CA VAL A 113 26.32 -2.69 -20.10
C VAL A 113 25.47 -2.27 -18.92
N ARG A 114 24.17 -2.54 -19.02
CA ARG A 114 23.30 -2.63 -17.85
C ARG A 114 23.68 -3.88 -17.06
N ALA A 115 24.23 -3.73 -15.85
CA ALA A 115 24.52 -4.87 -14.98
C ALA A 115 23.22 -5.58 -14.58
N GLU A 116 23.24 -6.91 -14.59
CA GLU A 116 22.10 -7.75 -14.27
C GLU A 116 22.56 -8.99 -13.51
N GLY A 117 21.93 -9.26 -12.39
CA GLY A 117 22.29 -10.35 -11.51
C GLY A 117 21.56 -10.27 -10.18
N LYS A 118 21.67 -11.35 -9.42
CA LYS A 118 21.18 -11.48 -8.04
C LYS A 118 22.35 -11.78 -7.13
N ILE A 119 22.46 -11.05 -6.03
CA ILE A 119 23.55 -11.20 -5.07
C ILE A 119 22.91 -11.47 -3.71
N TYR A 120 22.99 -12.72 -3.28
CA TYR A 120 22.43 -13.15 -2.00
C TYR A 120 23.44 -12.89 -0.89
N GLY A 121 23.09 -11.99 0.02
CA GLY A 121 23.86 -11.64 1.20
C GLY A 121 23.13 -12.09 2.47
N GLU A 122 23.90 -12.53 3.46
CA GLU A 122 23.41 -12.66 4.83
C GLU A 122 23.40 -11.27 5.49
N THR A 123 22.21 -10.82 5.85
CA THR A 123 21.92 -9.51 6.43
C THR A 123 21.27 -9.66 7.79
N CYS A 124 21.36 -8.61 8.60
CA CYS A 124 20.68 -8.51 9.89
C CYS A 124 19.66 -7.36 9.86
N HIS A 125 18.43 -7.65 10.26
CA HIS A 125 17.35 -6.69 10.45
C HIS A 125 17.04 -6.54 11.93
N ALA A 126 17.08 -5.31 12.42
CA ALA A 126 16.76 -5.00 13.81
C ALA A 126 15.57 -4.03 13.92
N PRO A 127 14.33 -4.44 13.57
CA PRO A 127 13.18 -3.55 13.69
C PRO A 127 12.75 -3.39 15.17
N GLU A 128 12.29 -2.19 15.49
CA GLU A 128 11.73 -1.84 16.80
C GLU A 128 10.29 -1.34 16.60
N PHE A 129 9.35 -1.88 17.38
CA PHE A 129 7.94 -1.48 17.37
C PHE A 129 7.52 -1.09 18.78
N THR A 130 7.09 0.16 18.95
CA THR A 130 6.58 0.67 20.23
C THR A 130 5.08 0.91 20.10
N VAL A 131 4.32 0.25 20.97
CA VAL A 131 2.87 0.34 21.05
C VAL A 131 2.48 0.98 22.38
N PRO A 132 1.85 2.17 22.37
CA PRO A 132 1.38 2.78 23.61
C PRO A 132 0.23 1.97 24.19
N THR A 133 0.18 1.83 25.51
CA THR A 133 -0.95 1.21 26.24
C THR A 133 -2.12 2.18 26.40
N GLN A 134 -1.94 3.45 26.04
CA GLN A 134 -3.02 4.43 25.88
C GLN A 134 -3.25 4.68 24.39
N ALA A 135 -4.47 4.46 23.93
CA ALA A 135 -4.87 4.78 22.57
C ALA A 135 -6.06 5.74 22.58
N ASP A 136 -6.03 6.69 21.65
CA ASP A 136 -7.11 7.60 21.37
C ASP A 136 -8.14 6.87 20.49
N VAL A 137 -9.29 6.52 21.06
CA VAL A 137 -10.37 5.84 20.36
C VAL A 137 -11.46 6.86 20.04
N LYS A 138 -11.87 6.92 18.77
CA LYS A 138 -13.04 7.71 18.36
C LYS A 138 -14.31 7.02 18.85
N VAL A 139 -15.02 7.68 19.76
CA VAL A 139 -16.34 7.23 20.24
C VAL A 139 -17.38 8.18 19.67
N PHE A 140 -18.19 7.69 18.74
CA PHE A 140 -19.27 8.49 18.16
C PHE A 140 -20.29 8.85 19.24
N THR A 141 -20.62 10.13 19.37
CA THR A 141 -21.55 10.63 20.40
C THR A 141 -23.01 10.28 20.07
N GLY A 142 -23.27 9.86 18.84
CA GLY A 142 -24.61 9.65 18.28
C GLY A 142 -25.28 10.94 17.83
N ARG A 143 -24.64 12.10 18.02
CA ARG A 143 -25.10 13.35 17.43
C ARG A 143 -24.69 13.40 15.96
N GLU A 144 -25.66 13.69 15.12
CA GLU A 144 -25.46 13.85 13.69
C GLU A 144 -26.08 15.16 13.21
N MET A 145 -25.46 15.77 12.20
CA MET A 145 -26.01 16.93 11.50
C MET A 145 -26.09 16.59 10.02
N THR A 146 -27.30 16.65 9.46
CA THR A 146 -27.49 16.44 8.02
C THR A 146 -27.63 17.78 7.33
N VAL A 147 -26.85 17.98 6.27
CA VAL A 147 -26.86 19.19 5.46
C VAL A 147 -27.06 18.81 4.00
N SER A 148 -28.13 19.33 3.40
CA SER A 148 -28.47 19.08 1.99
C SER A 148 -27.98 20.22 1.10
N SER A 149 -27.44 19.87 -0.05
CA SER A 149 -27.06 20.80 -1.11
C SER A 149 -27.60 20.31 -2.44
N LEU A 150 -28.08 21.22 -3.28
CA LEU A 150 -28.45 20.92 -4.65
C LEU A 150 -27.16 20.86 -5.47
N ASP A 151 -26.85 19.70 -6.01
CA ASP A 151 -25.71 19.48 -6.89
C ASP A 151 -26.21 19.58 -8.34
N ILE A 152 -25.71 20.55 -9.11
CA ILE A 152 -26.03 20.75 -10.52
C ILE A 152 -24.72 20.69 -11.30
N LEU A 153 -24.54 19.67 -12.15
CA LEU A 153 -23.33 19.50 -12.98
C LEU A 153 -22.01 19.62 -12.19
N GLY A 154 -22.00 19.16 -10.93
CA GLY A 154 -20.84 19.23 -10.02
C GLY A 154 -20.67 20.56 -9.29
N SER A 155 -21.53 21.56 -9.54
CA SER A 155 -21.64 22.77 -8.73
C SER A 155 -22.62 22.55 -7.59
N GLN A 156 -22.22 22.85 -6.35
CA GLN A 156 -23.03 22.61 -5.17
C GLN A 156 -23.60 23.91 -4.61
N ILE A 157 -24.93 23.99 -4.67
CA ILE A 157 -25.71 25.10 -4.13
C ILE A 157 -26.23 24.65 -2.76
N PRO A 158 -25.79 25.25 -1.66
CA PRO A 158 -26.27 24.89 -0.33
C PRO A 158 -27.78 25.17 -0.23
N LEU A 159 -28.58 24.19 0.22
CA LEU A 159 -30.02 24.36 0.46
C LEU A 159 -30.30 24.85 1.90
N TYR A 160 -29.28 25.37 2.57
CA TYR A 160 -29.31 25.84 3.94
C TYR A 160 -28.90 27.31 4.01
N LEU A 161 -29.57 28.07 4.87
CA LEU A 161 -29.33 29.50 5.05
C LEU A 161 -28.09 29.79 5.90
N ASN A 162 -27.82 28.94 6.90
CA ASN A 162 -26.62 28.93 7.75
C ASN A 162 -26.25 27.47 8.00
N GLY A 163 -25.02 27.06 7.67
CA GLY A 163 -24.62 25.64 7.75
C GLY A 163 -23.14 25.47 7.97
N THR A 164 -22.67 26.02 9.08
CA THR A 164 -21.38 25.62 9.64
C THR A 164 -21.67 24.53 10.67
N CYS A 165 -21.13 23.34 10.46
CA CYS A 165 -21.16 22.27 11.45
C CYS A 165 -20.49 22.80 12.73
N SER A 166 -21.17 22.70 13.88
CA SER A 166 -20.66 23.18 15.17
C SER A 166 -19.93 22.11 15.97
N PHE A 167 -19.75 20.92 15.40
CA PHE A 167 -19.01 19.82 16.02
C PHE A 167 -17.51 20.14 15.97
N GLU A 168 -16.81 19.98 17.10
CA GLU A 168 -15.36 20.13 17.16
C GLU A 168 -14.66 19.00 16.40
N ASP A 169 -15.14 17.77 16.60
CA ASP A 169 -14.62 16.54 16.03
C ASP A 169 -15.73 15.77 15.33
N TYR A 170 -15.58 15.50 14.03
CA TYR A 170 -16.60 14.80 13.25
C TYR A 170 -16.04 14.06 12.04
N ASP A 171 -16.71 12.97 11.65
CA ASP A 171 -16.53 12.31 10.36
C ASP A 171 -17.68 12.70 9.41
N VAL A 172 -17.46 12.64 8.10
CA VAL A 172 -18.46 13.07 7.10
C VAL A 172 -18.82 11.92 6.17
N MET A 173 -20.09 11.51 6.21
CA MET A 173 -20.70 10.66 5.18
C MET A 173 -21.37 11.52 4.11
N ARG A 174 -21.33 11.06 2.86
CA ARG A 174 -21.91 11.79 1.71
C ARG A 174 -22.82 10.85 0.94
N PHE A 175 -24.06 11.25 0.76
CA PHE A 175 -25.08 10.56 -0.01
C PHE A 175 -25.54 11.47 -1.14
N ARG A 176 -25.71 10.92 -2.34
CA ARG A 176 -26.20 11.68 -3.50
C ARG A 176 -27.45 11.03 -4.05
N ASP A 177 -28.57 11.67 -3.81
CA ASP A 177 -29.85 11.33 -4.41
C ASP A 177 -29.86 11.93 -5.82
N GLU A 178 -29.79 11.06 -6.82
CA GLU A 178 -29.94 11.47 -8.21
C GLU A 178 -31.42 11.70 -8.53
N ALA A 179 -31.72 12.79 -9.24
CA ALA A 179 -33.06 13.02 -9.74
C ALA A 179 -33.22 12.31 -11.09
N PHE A 180 -34.32 11.58 -11.26
CA PHE A 180 -34.68 10.93 -12.53
C PHE A 180 -35.99 11.52 -13.06
N LEU A 181 -36.05 11.76 -14.37
CA LEU A 181 -37.29 12.10 -15.06
C LEU A 181 -37.87 10.83 -15.70
N PHE A 182 -39.11 10.49 -15.32
CA PHE A 182 -39.82 9.28 -15.76
C PHE A 182 -39.06 7.96 -15.51
N ASP A 183 -38.17 7.89 -14.50
CA ASP A 183 -37.28 6.75 -14.22
C ASP A 183 -36.36 6.33 -15.38
N ILE A 184 -36.22 7.17 -16.42
CA ILE A 184 -35.50 6.83 -17.67
C ILE A 184 -34.36 7.80 -17.93
N ILE A 185 -34.50 9.07 -17.54
CA ILE A 185 -33.51 10.12 -17.84
C ILE A 185 -32.91 10.60 -16.52
N GLU A 186 -31.62 10.31 -16.30
CA GLU A 186 -30.84 10.90 -15.19
C GLU A 186 -30.70 12.40 -15.42
N LEU A 187 -31.20 13.20 -14.49
CA LEU A 187 -31.17 14.64 -14.59
C LEU A 187 -29.78 15.16 -14.18
N PRO A 188 -29.30 16.26 -14.79
CA PRO A 188 -28.00 16.83 -14.46
C PRO A 188 -27.95 17.52 -13.08
N PHE A 189 -28.97 17.31 -12.24
CA PHE A 189 -29.07 17.83 -10.89
C PHE A 189 -29.53 16.75 -9.91
N GLY A 190 -29.05 16.81 -8.67
CA GLY A 190 -29.38 15.88 -7.60
C GLY A 190 -29.25 16.52 -6.23
N ILE A 191 -29.74 15.85 -5.19
CA ILE A 191 -29.60 16.31 -3.81
C ILE A 191 -28.41 15.59 -3.19
N MET A 192 -27.40 16.36 -2.80
CA MET A 192 -26.25 15.88 -2.05
C MET A 192 -26.51 16.10 -0.55
N ASN A 193 -26.69 15.02 0.19
CA ASN A 193 -26.80 15.01 1.65
C ASN A 193 -25.44 14.71 2.27
N ARG A 194 -24.96 15.59 3.15
CA ARG A 194 -23.78 15.36 3.98
C ARG A 194 -24.24 15.09 5.40
N VAL A 195 -23.85 13.96 5.96
CA VAL A 195 -24.11 13.62 7.36
C VAL A 195 -22.79 13.78 8.11
N PHE A 196 -22.73 14.77 8.99
CA PHE A 196 -21.64 14.99 9.91
C PHE A 196 -21.91 14.17 11.16
N LEU A 197 -21.04 13.21 11.47
CA LEU A 197 -21.13 12.33 12.64
C LEU A 197 -20.14 12.83 13.68
N GLU A 198 -20.62 13.37 14.79
CA GLU A 198 -19.75 13.83 15.86
C GLU A 198 -19.14 12.65 16.61
N TYR A 199 -17.84 12.76 16.91
CA TYR A 199 -17.16 11.83 17.80
C TYR A 199 -16.41 12.60 18.88
N GLU A 200 -16.20 11.93 20.01
CA GLU A 200 -15.26 12.37 21.03
C GLU A 200 -14.08 11.42 21.04
N ILE A 201 -12.88 11.98 21.22
CA ILE A 201 -11.68 11.17 21.44
C ILE A 201 -11.66 10.77 22.92
N LYS A 202 -11.81 9.48 23.19
CA LYS A 202 -11.64 8.93 24.54
C LYS A 202 -10.32 8.14 24.60
N ARG A 203 -9.56 8.40 25.66
CA ARG A 203 -8.36 7.62 25.98
C ARG A 203 -8.79 6.30 26.59
N GLU A 204 -8.64 5.23 25.84
CA GLU A 204 -8.82 3.88 26.35
C GLU A 204 -7.47 3.26 26.68
N TRP A 205 -7.46 2.52 27.80
CA TRP A 205 -6.33 1.73 28.21
C TRP A 205 -6.42 0.37 27.54
N ILE A 206 -5.42 0.05 26.74
CA ILE A 206 -5.24 -1.27 26.17
C ILE A 206 -4.48 -2.10 27.20
N SER A 207 -4.91 -3.35 27.40
CA SER A 207 -4.18 -4.25 28.30
C SER A 207 -2.74 -4.45 27.79
N PRO A 208 -1.75 -4.61 28.68
CA PRO A 208 -0.38 -4.87 28.26
C PRO A 208 -0.29 -6.05 27.29
N GLN A 209 -1.06 -7.12 27.52
CA GLN A 209 -1.12 -8.28 26.64
C GLN A 209 -1.59 -7.91 25.22
N ARG A 210 -2.63 -7.09 25.11
CA ARG A 210 -3.15 -6.67 23.81
C ARG A 210 -2.16 -5.77 23.07
N ALA A 211 -1.41 -4.92 23.78
CA ALA A 211 -0.33 -4.14 23.19
C ALA A 211 0.82 -5.02 22.68
N GLN A 212 1.15 -6.10 23.40
CA GLN A 212 2.12 -7.11 22.94
C GLN A 212 1.64 -7.81 21.66
N ASP A 213 0.38 -8.24 21.60
CA ASP A 213 -0.19 -8.87 20.40
C ASP A 213 -0.08 -7.96 19.17
N ILE A 214 -0.43 -6.68 19.34
CA ILE A 214 -0.32 -5.68 18.26
C ILE A 214 1.14 -5.54 17.81
N ALA A 215 2.10 -5.52 18.74
CA ALA A 215 3.52 -5.45 18.40
C ALA A 215 3.98 -6.68 17.58
N TYR A 216 3.50 -7.88 17.93
CA TYR A 216 3.76 -9.09 17.15
C TYR A 216 3.09 -9.08 15.77
N ASP A 217 1.87 -8.55 15.67
CA ASP A 217 1.17 -8.39 14.39
C ASP A 217 1.95 -7.44 13.46
N LEU A 218 2.50 -6.34 14.01
CA LEU A 218 3.36 -5.41 13.28
C LEU A 218 4.65 -6.09 12.82
N LEU A 219 5.28 -6.91 13.67
CA LEU A 219 6.46 -7.70 13.29
C LEU A 219 6.13 -8.69 12.17
N ALA A 220 4.99 -9.38 12.25
CA ALA A 220 4.54 -10.32 11.22
C ALA A 220 4.29 -9.61 9.89
N ALA A 221 3.65 -8.43 9.92
CA ALA A 221 3.46 -7.59 8.75
C ALA A 221 4.79 -7.11 8.15
N TYR A 222 5.76 -6.74 9.00
CA TYR A 222 7.11 -6.37 8.56
C TYR A 222 7.79 -7.52 7.81
N ILE A 223 7.81 -8.73 8.39
CA ILE A 223 8.40 -9.91 7.74
C ILE A 223 7.72 -10.19 6.41
N LYS A 224 6.37 -10.17 6.38
CA LYS A 224 5.59 -10.45 5.18
C LYS A 224 5.88 -9.47 4.04
N ASN A 225 6.02 -8.18 4.35
CA ASN A 225 6.13 -7.12 3.36
C ASN A 225 7.56 -6.76 2.97
N LYS A 226 8.52 -6.86 3.90
CA LYS A 226 9.92 -6.44 3.69
C LYS A 226 10.87 -7.59 3.41
N LEU A 227 10.61 -8.78 3.98
CA LEU A 227 11.46 -9.95 3.84
C LEU A 227 10.85 -10.99 2.88
N THR A 228 10.04 -10.53 1.92
CA THR A 228 9.40 -11.40 0.94
C THR A 228 10.45 -12.06 0.05
N GLY A 229 10.57 -13.39 0.13
CA GLY A 229 11.55 -14.14 -0.65
C GLY A 229 12.96 -14.19 -0.04
N ALA A 230 13.15 -13.65 1.17
CA ALA A 230 14.33 -13.87 1.98
C ALA A 230 14.22 -15.20 2.75
N GLU A 231 15.35 -15.88 2.93
CA GLU A 231 15.44 -17.09 3.75
C GLU A 231 15.83 -16.68 5.18
N ILE A 232 14.93 -16.86 6.14
CA ILE A 232 15.17 -16.49 7.54
C ILE A 232 16.02 -17.58 8.20
N ILE A 233 17.21 -17.21 8.68
CA ILE A 233 18.13 -18.10 9.41
C ILE A 233 17.74 -18.15 10.89
N SER A 234 17.65 -16.98 11.52
CA SER A 234 17.29 -16.86 12.93
C SER A 234 16.44 -15.63 13.19
N LYS A 235 15.62 -15.71 14.23
CA LYS A 235 14.78 -14.62 14.73
C LYS A 235 14.80 -14.64 16.24
N GLU A 236 15.32 -13.58 16.82
CA GLU A 236 15.31 -13.33 18.26
C GLU A 236 14.39 -12.13 18.53
N THR A 237 13.58 -12.20 19.58
CA THR A 237 12.66 -11.13 19.95
C THR A 237 12.78 -10.86 21.42
N GLU A 238 12.89 -9.59 21.79
CA GLU A 238 12.92 -9.11 23.15
C GLU A 238 11.80 -8.10 23.32
N ILE A 239 11.09 -8.19 24.45
CA ILE A 239 9.98 -7.30 24.76
C ILE A 239 10.28 -6.55 26.05
N THR A 240 10.06 -5.24 26.01
CA THR A 240 10.27 -4.36 27.16
C THR A 240 8.99 -3.58 27.41
N CYS A 241 8.49 -3.65 28.64
CA CYS A 241 7.37 -2.84 29.09
C CYS A 241 7.93 -1.60 29.82
N SER A 242 7.58 -0.41 29.35
CA SER A 242 7.86 0.84 30.07
C SER A 242 6.64 1.21 30.90
N ASP A 243 6.73 1.00 32.22
CA ASP A 243 5.69 1.39 33.17
C ASP A 243 5.60 2.93 33.32
N THR A 244 6.68 3.65 33.03
CA THR A 244 6.75 5.12 33.11
C THR A 244 6.03 5.83 31.96
N ASP A 245 6.14 5.31 30.74
CA ASP A 245 5.54 5.93 29.55
C ASP A 245 4.23 5.27 29.13
N GLY A 246 3.88 4.13 29.74
CA GLY A 246 2.72 3.33 29.36
C GLY A 246 2.87 2.84 27.92
N SER A 247 3.93 2.08 27.64
CA SER A 247 4.14 1.50 26.30
C SER A 247 4.85 0.15 26.36
N VAL A 248 4.61 -0.64 25.32
CA VAL A 248 5.27 -1.93 25.09
C VAL A 248 6.14 -1.79 23.85
N THR A 249 7.44 -2.04 24.01
CA THR A 249 8.41 -2.03 22.91
C THR A 249 8.86 -3.44 22.61
N LEU A 250 8.69 -3.86 21.36
CA LEU A 250 9.19 -5.11 20.82
C LEU A 250 10.41 -4.83 19.94
N ARG A 251 11.55 -5.41 20.31
CA ARG A 251 12.76 -5.43 19.48
C ARG A 251 12.94 -6.81 18.89
N ALA A 252 13.18 -6.88 17.59
CA ALA A 252 13.54 -8.14 16.95
C ALA A 252 14.94 -8.04 16.34
N SER A 253 15.67 -9.14 16.33
CA SER A 253 16.90 -9.34 15.56
C SER A 253 16.66 -10.51 14.61
N ILE A 254 16.66 -10.23 13.31
CA ILE A 254 16.33 -11.20 12.26
C ILE A 254 17.54 -11.33 11.34
N ASN A 255 18.17 -12.50 11.33
CA ASN A 255 19.22 -12.83 10.38
C ASN A 255 18.60 -13.58 9.20
N CYS A 256 18.86 -13.11 7.99
CA CYS A 256 18.30 -13.70 6.79
C CYS A 256 19.26 -13.64 5.60
N ILE A 257 19.03 -14.51 4.63
CA ILE A 257 19.68 -14.46 3.32
C ILE A 257 18.69 -13.83 2.34
N GLU A 258 19.06 -12.70 1.76
CA GLU A 258 18.23 -11.96 0.81
C GLU A 258 19.03 -11.44 -0.38
N ASP A 259 18.34 -11.09 -1.46
CA ASP A 259 18.98 -10.43 -2.60
C ASP A 259 19.25 -8.96 -2.25
N ILE A 260 20.54 -8.63 -2.10
CA ILE A 260 20.99 -7.28 -1.74
C ILE A 260 21.35 -6.44 -2.97
N ALA A 261 21.14 -6.94 -4.20
CA ALA A 261 21.48 -6.20 -5.41
C ALA A 261 20.39 -5.18 -5.78
N VAL A 262 20.76 -3.90 -5.81
CA VAL A 262 19.91 -2.82 -6.32
C VAL A 262 20.58 -2.09 -7.48
N GLU A 263 19.77 -1.74 -8.48
CA GLU A 263 20.21 -1.01 -9.66
C GLU A 263 20.59 0.43 -9.28
N LYS A 264 21.79 0.86 -9.67
CA LYS A 264 22.26 2.24 -9.54
C LYS A 264 22.80 2.72 -10.89
N GLU A 265 22.15 3.73 -11.44
CA GLU A 265 22.62 4.42 -12.65
C GLU A 265 23.97 5.08 -12.38
N PHE A 266 24.82 5.08 -13.40
CA PHE A 266 26.09 5.79 -13.35
C PHE A 266 26.34 6.53 -14.66
N THR A 267 26.88 7.74 -14.55
CA THR A 267 27.31 8.53 -15.70
C THR A 267 28.80 8.32 -15.94
N ILE A 268 29.23 8.37 -17.20
CA ILE A 268 30.64 8.29 -17.57
C ILE A 268 31.11 9.70 -17.96
N GLY A 269 31.97 10.30 -17.14
CA GLY A 269 32.57 11.65 -17.31
C GLY A 269 32.07 12.67 -16.27
N GLN A 270 32.88 13.55 -15.68
CA GLN A 270 34.20 14.09 -16.06
C GLN A 270 35.42 13.35 -15.49
#